data_AF-A0A662MV28-F1
#
_entry.id   AF-A0A662MV28-F1
#
_cell.length_a   1.000
_cell.length_b   1.000
_cell.length_c   1.000
_cell.angle_alpha   90.00
_cell.angle_beta   90.00
_cell.angle_gamma   90.00
#
_symmetry.space_group_name_H-M   'P 1'
#
loop_
_entity.id
_entity.type
_entity.pdbx_description
1 polymer ?
#
loop_
_entity_poly.entity_id
_entity_poly.type
_entity_poly.pdbx_seq_one_letter_code
_entity_poly.pdbx_strand_id
1 'polypeptide(L)'
;DHPNADKLYLVKVDLGDEVRQLVAGLKKYYKPEELLNHYVIVVTNLEPKKLRGVESQGMLLAADDGENVSLLLPDREIKLGARIR
;
A
#
# COMPACT_ATOMS: atom_id res chain seq x y z
N ASP A 1 -4.47 -5.46 11.00
CA ASP A 1 -4.79 -6.69 10.24
C ASP A 1 -6.13 -6.60 9.53
N HIS A 2 -6.35 -7.39 8.48
CA HIS A 2 -7.66 -7.53 7.85
C HIS A 2 -8.51 -8.58 8.61
N PRO A 3 -9.76 -8.26 9.01
CA PRO A 3 -10.55 -9.13 9.90
C PRO A 3 -10.91 -10.49 9.29
N ASN A 4 -11.11 -10.56 7.97
CA ASN A 4 -11.54 -11.77 7.25
C ASN A 4 -10.47 -12.36 6.32
N ALA A 5 -9.19 -12.01 6.49
CA ALA A 5 -8.15 -12.40 5.55
C ALA A 5 -6.74 -12.49 6.18
N ASP A 6 -6.19 -13.70 6.24
CA ASP A 6 -4.92 -13.95 6.95
C ASP A 6 -3.68 -13.43 6.22
N LYS A 7 -3.81 -13.11 4.93
CA LYS A 7 -2.71 -12.66 4.07
C LYS A 7 -2.77 -11.16 3.76
N LEU A 8 -3.78 -10.44 4.24
CA LEU A 8 -4.03 -9.04 3.87
C LEU A 8 -3.84 -8.11 5.06
N TYR A 9 -3.29 -6.94 4.77
CA TYR A 9 -3.32 -5.78 5.65
C TYR A 9 -4.32 -4.74 5.16
N LEU A 10 -4.89 -4.03 6.12
CA LEU A 10 -5.54 -2.74 5.89
C LEU A 10 -4.47 -1.68 6.13
N VAL A 11 -4.09 -0.97 5.07
CA VAL A 11 -3.03 0.04 5.09
C VAL A 11 -3.67 1.41 4.90
N LYS A 12 -3.37 2.35 5.78
CA LYS A 12 -3.72 3.76 5.60
C LYS A 12 -2.53 4.47 4.99
N VAL A 13 -2.72 5.13 3.85
CA VAL A 13 -1.66 5.85 3.15
C VAL A 13 -2.01 7.32 3.11
N ASP A 14 -1.07 8.16 3.53
CA ASP A 14 -1.15 9.61 3.46
C ASP A 14 -0.61 10.10 2.11
N LEU A 15 -1.47 10.74 1.32
CA LEU A 15 -1.15 11.35 0.03
C LEU A 15 -0.91 12.86 0.17
N GLY A 16 -0.82 13.38 1.40
CA GLY A 16 -0.57 14.79 1.72
C GLY A 16 -1.85 15.64 1.78
N ASP A 17 -2.79 15.44 0.86
CA ASP A 17 -4.10 16.10 0.84
C ASP A 17 -5.24 15.22 1.38
N GLU A 18 -5.10 13.90 1.25
CA GLU A 18 -6.04 12.92 1.78
C GLU A 18 -5.34 11.66 2.31
N VAL A 19 -6.06 10.91 3.15
CA VAL A 19 -5.63 9.58 3.61
C VAL A 19 -6.56 8.53 3.03
N ARG A 20 -6.01 7.55 2.32
CA ARG A 20 -6.78 6.45 1.71
C ARG A 20 -6.61 5.13 2.45
N GLN A 21 -7.67 4.33 2.46
CA GLN A 21 -7.60 2.94 2.90
C GLN A 21 -7.33 2.02 1.71
N LEU A 22 -6.29 1.22 1.84
CA LEU A 22 -5.91 0.19 0.88
C LEU A 22 -5.94 -1.19 1.53
N VAL A 23 -6.21 -2.21 0.73
CA VAL A 23 -6.07 -3.61 1.13
C VAL A 23 -4.88 -4.20 0.38
N ALA A 24 -3.83 -4.57 1.11
CA ALA A 24 -2.55 -4.99 0.52
C ALA A 24 -2.16 -6.41 0.95
N GLY A 25 -1.67 -7.22 0.01
CA GLY A 25 -1.23 -8.60 0.22
C GLY A 25 0.17 -8.75 0.82
N LEU A 26 0.57 -7.86 1.73
CA LEU A 26 1.95 -7.72 2.20
C LEU A 26 2.27 -8.54 3.46
N LYS A 27 1.28 -9.14 4.11
CA LYS A 27 1.41 -9.79 5.43
C LYS A 27 2.40 -10.97 5.48
N LYS A 28 2.72 -11.56 4.33
CA LYS A 28 3.75 -12.61 4.24
C LYS A 28 5.18 -12.05 4.16
N TYR A 29 5.32 -10.80 3.74
CA TYR A 29 6.60 -10.22 3.33
C TYR A 29 7.04 -9.09 4.26
N TYR A 30 6.10 -8.40 4.89
CA TYR A 30 6.34 -7.28 5.79
C TYR A 30 5.64 -7.48 7.12
N LYS A 31 6.30 -7.08 8.19
CA LYS A 31 5.69 -6.87 9.51
C LYS A 31 4.98 -5.51 9.54
N PRO A 32 3.97 -5.32 10.38
CA PRO A 32 3.27 -4.03 10.49
C PRO A 32 4.19 -2.87 10.82
N GLU A 33 5.20 -3.10 11.66
CA GLU A 33 6.19 -2.11 12.10
C GLU A 33 7.05 -1.57 10.95
N GLU A 34 7.34 -2.41 9.94
CA GLU A 34 8.13 -2.03 8.76
C GLU A 34 7.35 -1.13 7.80
N LEU A 35 6.02 -1.12 7.90
CA LEU A 35 5.14 -0.31 7.06
C LEU A 35 4.78 1.04 7.70
N LEU A 36 5.05 1.22 8.99
CA LEU A 36 4.78 2.49 9.68
C LEU A 36 5.78 3.55 9.24
N ASN A 37 5.27 4.74 8.88
CA ASN A 37 6.08 5.86 8.37
C ASN A 37 6.97 5.49 7.17
N HIS A 38 6.55 4.49 6.38
CA HIS A 38 7.28 4.02 5.22
C HIS A 38 6.78 4.72 3.95
N TYR A 39 7.68 5.28 3.14
CA TYR A 39 7.32 5.82 1.83
C TYR A 39 6.92 4.70 0.88
N VAL A 40 5.87 4.93 0.11
CA VAL A 40 5.33 3.98 -0.88
C VAL A 40 4.85 4.71 -2.13
N ILE A 41 4.80 3.99 -3.25
CA ILE A 41 4.15 4.46 -4.47
C ILE A 41 2.74 3.87 -4.58
N VAL A 42 1.75 4.72 -4.86
CA VAL A 42 0.33 4.33 -4.94
C VAL A 42 -0.28 4.72 -6.29
N VAL A 43 -1.02 3.80 -6.89
CA VAL A 43 -1.92 4.09 -8.00
C VAL A 43 -3.27 4.56 -7.45
N THR A 44 -3.61 5.82 -7.71
CA THR A 44 -4.74 6.52 -7.07
C THR A 44 -5.99 6.66 -7.96
N ASN A 45 -5.91 6.34 -9.25
CA ASN A 45 -7.01 6.47 -10.21
C ASN A 45 -7.73 5.15 -10.51
N LEU A 46 -7.47 4.09 -9.73
CA LEU A 46 -8.18 2.83 -9.88
C LEU A 46 -9.58 2.93 -9.28
N GLU A 47 -10.55 2.29 -9.92
CA GLU A 47 -11.88 2.12 -9.35
C GLU A 47 -11.78 1.35 -8.02
N PRO A 48 -12.44 1.82 -6.94
CA PRO A 48 -12.42 1.13 -5.66
C PRO A 48 -12.93 -0.30 -5.79
N LYS A 49 -12.24 -1.24 -5.14
CA LYS A 49 -12.61 -2.66 -5.18
C LYS A 49 -12.80 -3.20 -3.77
N LYS A 50 -13.90 -3.93 -3.56
CA LYS A 50 -14.13 -4.69 -2.32
C LYS A 50 -13.33 -5.99 -2.35
N LEU A 51 -12.43 -6.14 -1.39
CA LEU A 51 -11.65 -7.34 -1.14
C LEU A 51 -12.08 -7.90 0.21
N ARG A 52 -12.74 -9.07 0.18
CA ARG A 52 -13.23 -9.78 1.39
C ARG A 52 -14.06 -8.88 2.34
N GLY A 53 -14.90 -8.03 1.74
CA GLY A 53 -15.83 -7.14 2.44
C GLY A 53 -15.26 -5.75 2.78
N VAL A 54 -13.96 -5.52 2.60
CA VAL A 54 -13.35 -4.21 2.83
C VAL A 54 -13.00 -3.53 1.50
N GLU A 55 -13.34 -2.25 1.38
CA GLU A 55 -13.02 -1.46 0.19
C GLU A 55 -11.54 -1.04 0.18
N SER A 56 -10.89 -1.25 -0.97
CA SER A 56 -9.55 -0.76 -1.29
C SER A 56 -9.64 0.37 -2.30
N GLN A 57 -9.08 1.53 -1.99
CA GLN A 57 -9.19 2.79 -2.76
C GLN A 57 -7.92 3.12 -3.56
N GLY A 58 -7.22 2.08 -4.00
CA GLY A 58 -5.96 2.18 -4.73
C GLY A 58 -5.14 0.91 -4.63
N MET A 59 -3.88 1.00 -5.07
CA MET A 59 -2.94 -0.12 -5.08
C MET A 59 -1.53 0.38 -4.79
N LEU A 60 -0.83 -0.29 -3.87
CA LEU A 60 0.60 -0.10 -3.65
C LEU A 60 1.39 -0.77 -4.78
N LEU A 61 2.46 -0.15 -5.26
CA LEU A 61 3.37 -0.76 -6.22
C LEU A 61 4.51 -1.49 -5.50
N ALA A 62 4.78 -2.71 -5.95
CA ALA A 62 5.90 -3.52 -5.50
C ALA A 62 6.51 -4.26 -6.69
N ALA A 63 7.82 -4.48 -6.65
CA ALA A 63 8.47 -5.49 -7.46
C ALA A 63 8.23 -6.88 -6.84
N ASP A 64 7.98 -7.88 -7.66
CA ASP A 64 7.77 -9.28 -7.27
C ASP A 64 8.53 -10.17 -8.26
N ASP A 65 9.50 -10.94 -7.75
CA ASP A 65 10.29 -11.90 -8.54
C ASP A 65 9.86 -13.35 -8.34
N GLY A 66 8.76 -13.58 -7.60
CA GLY A 66 8.24 -14.89 -7.22
C GLY A 66 8.77 -15.41 -5.88
N GLU A 67 9.91 -14.91 -5.40
CA GLU A 67 10.49 -15.26 -4.10
C GLU A 67 10.35 -14.11 -3.09
N ASN A 68 10.61 -12.89 -3.56
CA ASN A 68 10.65 -11.67 -2.78
C ASN A 68 9.66 -10.64 -3.33
N VAL A 69 9.09 -9.87 -2.40
CA VAL A 69 8.25 -8.71 -2.72
C VAL A 69 8.88 -7.48 -2.11
N SER A 70 9.15 -6.47 -2.93
CA SER A 70 9.78 -5.22 -2.53
C SER A 70 8.92 -4.02 -2.92
N LEU A 71 8.39 -3.30 -1.93
CA LEU A 71 7.65 -2.06 -2.16
C LEU A 71 8.52 -1.02 -2.87
N LEU A 72 7.95 -0.39 -3.90
CA LEU A 72 8.62 0.74 -4.55
C LEU A 72 8.52 1.98 -3.68
N LEU A 73 9.62 2.71 -3.59
CA LEU A 73 9.77 3.96 -2.86
C LEU A 73 10.56 4.98 -3.69
N PRO A 74 10.37 6.29 -3.45
CA PRO A 74 11.30 7.30 -3.95
C PRO A 74 12.70 7.08 -3.34
N ASP A 75 13.75 7.39 -4.11
CA ASP A 75 15.15 7.26 -3.68
C ASP A 75 15.60 8.35 -2.69
N ARG A 76 14.73 9.34 -2.45
CA ARG A 76 14.97 10.50 -1.59
C ARG A 76 13.69 10.90 -0.87
N GLU A 77 13.85 11.64 0.22
CA GLU A 77 12.72 12.30 0.85
C GLU A 77 12.05 13.29 -0.10
N ILE A 78 10.72 13.18 -0.20
CA ILE A 78 9.90 14.01 -1.06
C ILE A 78 8.58 14.27 -0.36
N LYS A 79 7.94 15.39 -0.71
CA LYS A 79 6.62 15.73 -0.16
C LYS A 79 5.61 14.61 -0.47
N LEU A 80 4.81 14.23 0.53
CA LEU A 80 3.67 13.33 0.33
C LEU A 80 2.73 13.89 -0.75
N GLY A 81 2.21 12.99 -1.59
CA GLY A 81 1.40 13.36 -2.75
C GLY A 81 2.16 13.78 -4.00
N ALA A 82 3.50 13.72 -3.99
CA ALA A 82 4.28 13.96 -5.19
C ALA A 82 3.87 13.01 -6.33
N ARG A 83 3.57 13.58 -7.51
CA ARG A 83 3.17 12.80 -8.69
C ARG A 83 4.38 12.11 -9.31
N ILE A 84 4.25 10.80 -9.51
CA ILE A 84 5.15 10.01 -10.36
C ILE A 84 4.95 10.45 -11.82
N ARG A 85 6.04 10.49 -12.59
CA ARG A 85 6.07 10.91 -13.99
C ARG A 85 6.76 9.86 -14.85
#